data_AF-H2ZVM2-F1
#
_entry.id   AF-H2ZVM2-F1
#
_cell.length_a   1.000
_cell.length_b   1.000
_cell.length_c   1.000
_cell.angle_alpha   90.00
_cell.angle_beta   90.00
_cell.angle_gamma   90.00
#
_symmetry.space_group_name_H-M   'P 1'
#
loop_
_entity.id
_entity.type
_entity.pdbx_description
1 polymer ?
#
loop_
_entity_poly.entity_id
_entity_poly.type
_entity_poly.pdbx_seq_one_letter_code
_entity_poly.pdbx_strand_id
1 'polypeptide(L)'
;SKEECCPSGWVQFKKRCYLFSNDEMDWDSSANSCTAMGSHLVVMDSADVESFLSNRVKHSYWIGLSDITEEGTWRWVDGTP
;
A
#
# COMPACT_ATOMS: atom_id res chain seq x y z
N SER A 1 -11.65 -16.13 -21.23
CA SER A 1 -10.36 -15.89 -20.55
C SER A 1 -10.67 -15.57 -19.10
N LYS A 2 -10.03 -16.23 -18.13
CA LYS A 2 -10.06 -15.69 -16.76
C LYS A 2 -9.16 -14.46 -16.81
N GLU A 3 -9.73 -13.26 -16.72
CA GLU A 3 -8.91 -12.08 -16.46
C GLU A 3 -8.10 -12.36 -15.19
N GLU A 4 -6.78 -12.23 -15.28
CA GLU A 4 -5.97 -12.07 -14.08
C GLU A 4 -6.53 -10.83 -13.37
N CYS A 5 -7.08 -11.01 -12.16
CA CYS A 5 -7.74 -9.91 -11.44
C CYS A 5 -6.76 -8.77 -11.09
N CYS A 6 -5.46 -9.05 -11.12
CA CYS A 6 -4.41 -8.11 -10.82
C CYS A 6 -3.35 -8.13 -11.94
N PRO A 7 -2.68 -6.99 -12.20
CA PRO A 7 -1.58 -6.95 -13.16
C PRO A 7 -0.44 -7.91 -12.77
N SER A 8 0.40 -8.27 -13.74
CA SER A 8 1.58 -9.11 -13.49
C SER A 8 2.47 -8.51 -12.39
N GLY A 9 2.93 -9.34 -11.45
CA GLY A 9 3.73 -8.93 -10.29
C GLY A 9 2.91 -8.46 -9.08
N TRP A 10 1.60 -8.30 -9.21
CA TRP A 10 0.71 -7.94 -8.11
C TRP A 10 0.06 -9.18 -7.48
N VAL A 11 -0.12 -9.14 -6.16
CA VAL A 11 -0.77 -10.20 -5.40
C VAL A 11 -2.22 -9.79 -5.12
N GLN A 12 -3.16 -10.63 -5.51
CA GLN A 12 -4.57 -10.42 -5.19
C GLN A 12 -4.87 -10.82 -3.74
N PHE A 13 -5.60 -9.96 -3.03
CA PHE A 13 -6.32 -10.32 -1.82
C PHE A 13 -7.69 -9.68 -1.81
N LYS A 14 -8.73 -10.51 -1.69
CA LYS A 14 -10.12 -10.11 -1.89
C LYS A 14 -10.29 -9.39 -3.25
N LYS A 15 -10.76 -8.14 -3.22
CA LYS A 15 -11.02 -7.30 -4.40
C LYS A 15 -9.92 -6.26 -4.65
N ARG A 16 -8.75 -6.40 -4.00
CA ARG A 16 -7.63 -5.46 -4.08
C ARG A 16 -6.37 -6.17 -4.58
N CYS A 17 -5.48 -5.39 -5.18
CA CYS A 17 -4.19 -5.83 -5.68
C CYS A 17 -3.08 -5.16 -4.87
N TYR A 18 -2.05 -5.90 -4.51
CA TYR A 18 -0.94 -5.44 -3.67
C TYR A 18 0.39 -5.69 -4.37
N LEU A 19 1.24 -4.67 -4.43
CA LEU A 19 2.61 -4.77 -4.92
C LEU A 19 3.58 -4.64 -3.76
N PHE A 20 4.52 -5.57 -3.65
CA PHE A 20 5.61 -5.51 -2.69
C PHE A 20 6.86 -5.04 -3.42
N SER A 21 7.13 -3.73 -3.38
CA SER A 21 8.30 -3.14 -4.04
C SER A 21 9.60 -3.61 -3.37
N ASN A 22 10.65 -3.82 -4.17
CA ASN A 22 12.01 -4.05 -3.63
C ASN A 22 12.84 -2.77 -3.61
N ASP A 23 12.28 -1.64 -4.06
CA ASP A 23 13.00 -0.38 -4.10
C ASP A 23 13.01 0.27 -2.72
N GLU A 24 14.19 0.71 -2.29
CA GLU A 24 14.38 1.45 -1.04
C GLU A 24 14.30 2.96 -1.32
N MET A 25 13.26 3.59 -0.80
CA MET A 25 12.98 5.02 -0.99
C MET A 25 12.47 5.62 0.31
N ASP A 26 12.52 6.95 0.43
CA ASP A 26 11.78 7.64 1.49
C ASP A 26 10.25 7.54 1.27
N TRP A 27 9.49 7.98 2.26
CA TRP A 27 8.03 7.87 2.24
C TRP A 27 7.41 8.62 1.05
N ASP A 28 7.87 9.85 0.79
CA ASP A 28 7.33 10.71 -0.26
C ASP A 28 7.59 10.13 -1.67
N SER A 29 8.83 9.71 -1.91
CA SER A 29 9.23 9.05 -3.16
C SER A 29 8.46 7.73 -3.38
N SER A 30 8.24 6.96 -2.30
CA SER A 30 7.44 5.73 -2.36
C SER A 30 5.97 6.00 -2.70
N ALA A 31 5.39 7.04 -2.09
CA ALA A 31 4.01 7.47 -2.35
C ALA A 31 3.83 7.97 -3.80
N ASN A 32 4.78 8.75 -4.29
CA ASN A 32 4.80 9.24 -5.67
C ASN A 32 4.95 8.09 -6.68
N SER A 33 5.82 7.12 -6.40
CA SER A 33 5.98 5.91 -7.22
C SER A 33 4.69 5.10 -7.29
N CYS A 34 4.02 4.89 -6.16
CA CYS A 34 2.70 4.24 -6.13
C CYS A 34 1.67 5.00 -6.96
N THR A 35 1.61 6.33 -6.81
CA THR A 35 0.69 7.18 -7.57
C THR A 35 0.95 7.09 -9.08
N ALA A 36 2.21 7.05 -9.51
CA ALA A 36 2.60 6.89 -10.90
C ALA A 36 2.17 5.53 -11.50
N MET A 37 1.99 4.50 -10.67
CA MET A 37 1.45 3.20 -11.06
C MET A 37 -0.09 3.14 -11.05
N GLY A 38 -0.78 4.26 -10.75
CA GLY A 38 -2.23 4.28 -10.57
C GLY A 38 -2.69 3.61 -9.28
N SER A 39 -1.83 3.54 -8.27
CA SER A 39 -2.10 2.98 -6.94
C SER A 39 -1.74 3.98 -5.84
N HIS A 40 -1.74 3.53 -4.59
CA HIS A 40 -1.28 4.32 -3.44
C HIS A 40 -0.56 3.40 -2.44
N LEU A 41 0.21 3.97 -1.52
CA LEU A 41 0.77 3.20 -0.40
C LEU A 41 -0.36 2.55 0.40
N VAL A 42 -0.10 1.35 0.94
CA VAL A 42 -1.15 0.51 1.50
C VAL A 42 -1.88 1.17 2.67
N VAL A 43 -3.20 0.98 2.71
CA VAL A 43 -4.09 1.43 3.79
C VAL A 43 -4.58 0.23 4.56
N MET A 44 -4.36 0.23 5.87
CA MET A 44 -4.79 -0.85 6.78
C MET A 44 -6.21 -0.56 7.29
N ASP A 45 -7.19 -0.88 6.45
CA ASP A 45 -8.62 -0.62 6.70
C ASP A 45 -9.36 -1.78 7.40
N SER A 46 -8.68 -2.91 7.62
CA SER A 46 -9.29 -4.09 8.22
C SER A 46 -8.24 -5.07 8.78
N ALA A 47 -8.61 -5.78 9.85
CA ALA A 47 -7.77 -6.81 10.47
C ALA A 47 -7.37 -7.93 9.48
N ASP A 48 -8.22 -8.22 8.50
CA ASP A 48 -7.93 -9.21 7.45
C ASP A 48 -6.78 -8.74 6.54
N VAL A 49 -6.72 -7.44 6.21
CA VAL A 49 -5.63 -6.87 5.42
C VAL A 49 -4.35 -6.87 6.24
N GLU A 50 -4.41 -6.46 7.51
CA GLU A 50 -3.27 -6.50 8.42
C GLU A 50 -2.68 -7.91 8.55
N SER A 51 -3.54 -8.92 8.76
CA SER A 51 -3.12 -10.32 8.83
C SER A 51 -2.54 -10.82 7.50
N PHE A 52 -3.17 -10.48 6.37
CA PHE A 52 -2.70 -10.86 5.04
C PHE A 52 -1.30 -10.32 4.74
N LEU A 53 -1.04 -9.06 5.08
CA LEU A 53 0.24 -8.37 4.85
C LEU A 53 1.30 -8.85 5.83
N SER A 54 0.98 -8.94 7.12
CA SER A 54 1.92 -9.37 8.18
C SER A 54 2.51 -10.76 7.92
N ASN A 55 1.72 -11.66 7.31
CA ASN A 55 2.18 -13.00 6.93
C ASN A 55 3.07 -13.04 5.67
N ARG A 56 3.21 -11.92 4.94
CA ARG A 56 3.94 -11.84 3.66
C ARG A 56 5.17 -10.95 3.71
N VAL A 57 5.15 -9.91 4.53
CA VAL A 57 6.28 -9.01 4.68
C VAL A 57 7.43 -9.71 5.39
N LYS A 58 8.64 -9.59 4.84
CA LYS A 58 9.88 -10.10 5.45
C LYS A 58 10.74 -9.00 6.07
N HIS A 59 10.45 -7.76 5.71
CA HIS A 59 11.16 -6.54 6.08
C HIS A 59 10.15 -5.42 6.31
N SER A 60 10.62 -4.26 6.76
CA SER A 60 9.77 -3.08 6.93
C SER A 60 9.43 -2.45 5.58
N TYR A 61 8.19 -1.98 5.45
CA TYR A 61 7.68 -1.29 4.26
C TYR A 61 7.02 0.02 4.67
N TRP A 62 7.07 1.03 3.80
CA TRP A 62 6.24 2.21 3.95
C TRP A 62 4.76 1.89 3.75
N ILE A 63 3.92 2.51 4.55
CA ILE A 63 2.46 2.43 4.47
C ILE A 63 1.88 3.83 4.27
N GLY A 64 0.61 3.90 3.89
CA GLY A 64 -0.05 5.13 3.52
C GLY A 64 -0.47 6.04 4.69
N LEU A 65 -0.03 5.80 5.92
CA LEU A 65 -0.36 6.64 7.07
C LEU A 65 0.76 7.67 7.28
N SER A 66 0.43 8.96 7.26
CA SER A 66 1.39 10.04 7.55
C SER A 66 0.73 11.27 8.14
N ASP A 67 1.53 12.14 8.74
CA ASP A 67 1.14 13.47 9.26
C ASP A 67 1.84 14.62 8.50
N ILE A 68 2.42 14.33 7.32
CA ILE A 68 3.16 15.30 6.51
C ILE A 68 2.37 16.55 6.12
N THR A 69 1.04 16.43 6.06
CA THR A 69 0.15 17.56 5.75
C THR A 69 -0.06 18.47 6.98
N GLU A 70 -0.08 17.89 8.17
CA GLU A 70 -0.31 18.59 9.44
C GLU A 70 0.27 17.76 10.58
N GLU A 71 1.42 18.22 11.10
CA GLU A 71 2.15 17.56 12.19
C GLU A 71 1.22 17.22 13.36
N GLY A 72 1.27 15.95 13.80
CA GLY A 72 0.41 15.44 14.88
C GLY A 72 -1.00 15.02 14.43
N THR A 73 -1.36 15.23 13.16
CA THR A 73 -2.62 14.74 12.57
C THR A 73 -2.36 13.70 11.49
N TRP A 74 -2.46 12.43 11.89
CA TRP A 74 -2.26 11.29 11.00
C TRP A 74 -3.43 11.10 10.04
N ARG A 75 -3.14 10.89 8.76
CA ARG A 75 -4.11 10.70 7.69
C ARG A 75 -3.66 9.58 6.75
N TRP A 76 -4.62 8.82 6.25
CA TRP A 76 -4.37 7.84 5.19
C TRP A 76 -4.32 8.54 3.82
N VAL A 77 -3.44 8.06 2.94
CA VAL A 77 -3.27 8.56 1.56
C VAL A 77 -4.54 8.46 0.71
N ASP A 78 -5.50 7.61 1.06
CA ASP A 78 -6.79 7.49 0.35
C ASP A 78 -7.93 8.29 0.99
N GLY A 79 -7.64 9.03 2.08
CA GLY A 79 -8.63 9.83 2.81
C GLY A 79 -9.52 9.03 3.76
N THR A 80 -9.26 7.73 3.97
CA THR A 80 -9.96 6.97 5.01
C THR A 80 -9.70 7.59 6.39
N PRO A 81 -10.74 7.72 7.26
CA PRO A 81 -10.58 8.23 8.62
C PRO A 81 -9.72 7.36 9.53
#